data_AF-A0A7K3XM84-F1
#
_entry.id   AF-A0A7K3XM84-F1
#
_cell.length_a   1.000
_cell.length_b   1.000
_cell.length_c   1.000
_cell.angle_alpha   90.00
_cell.angle_beta   90.00
_cell.angle_gamma   90.00
#
_symmetry.space_group_name_H-M   'P 1'
#
loop_
_entity.id
_entity.type
_entity.pdbx_description
1 polymer ?
#
loop_
_entity_poly.entity_id
_entity_poly.type
_entity_poly.pdbx_seq_one_letter_code
_entity_poly.pdbx_strand_id
1 'polypeptide(L)' 'MQAEQDLKEKILAITMQIREDRPELRLFLDEIPVPIYDENNHVTNMKNLKKQLKSLNDILKKYS' A
#
# COMPACT_ATOMS: atom_id res chain seq x y z
N MET A 1 2.48 14.17 10.54
CA MET A 1 2.88 13.17 11.55
C MET A 1 3.84 12.18 10.90
N GLN A 2 5.03 11.99 11.47
CA GLN A 2 6.11 11.21 10.84
C GLN A 2 5.69 9.78 10.46
N ALA A 3 4.93 9.11 11.32
CA ALA A 3 4.44 7.75 11.08
C ALA A 3 3.50 7.60 9.87
N GLU A 4 2.80 8.66 9.42
CA GLU A 4 1.98 8.60 8.21
C GLU A 4 2.84 8.64 6.94
N GLN A 5 3.90 9.45 6.96
CA GLN A 5 4.90 9.49 5.89
C GLN A 5 5.65 8.16 5.79
N ASP A 6 6.09 7.58 6.91
CA ASP A 6 6.77 6.28 6.93
C ASP A 6 5.91 5.18 6.30
N LEU A 7 4.60 5.20 6.53
CA LEU A 7 3.67 4.25 5.91
C LEU A 7 3.55 4.47 4.40
N LYS A 8 3.45 5.72 3.95
CA LYS A 8 3.39 6.06 2.52
C LYS A 8 4.66 5.64 1.79
N GLU A 9 5.83 5.86 2.39
CA GLU A 9 7.11 5.44 1.83
C GLU A 9 7.21 3.92 1.72
N LYS A 10 6.78 3.17 2.75
CA LYS A 10 6.75 1.70 2.69
C LYS A 10 5.81 1.16 1.62
N ILE A 11 4.63 1.77 1.47
CA ILE A 11 3.68 1.42 0.41
C ILE A 11 4.33 1.67 -0.95
N LEU A 12 4.96 2.83 -1.14
CA LEU A 12 5.64 3.18 -2.39
C LEU A 12 6.73 2.16 -2.72
N ALA A 13 7.61 1.85 -1.77
CA ALA A 13 8.70 0.90 -1.94
C ALA A 13 8.19 -0.49 -2.36
N ILE A 14 7.16 -1.02 -1.69
CA ILE A 14 6.58 -2.32 -2.04
C ILE A 14 5.92 -2.28 -3.42
N THR A 15 5.19 -1.20 -3.74
CA THR A 15 4.57 -1.08 -5.07
C THR A 15 5.59 -0.97 -6.20
N MET A 16 6.73 -0.30 -5.96
CA MET A 16 7.84 -0.25 -6.91
C MET A 16 8.47 -1.64 -7.07
N GLN A 17 8.77 -2.31 -5.96
CA GLN A 17 9.30 -3.67 -5.98
C GLN A 17 8.39 -4.63 -6.75
N ILE A 18 7.07 -4.57 -6.52
CA ILE A 18 6.10 -5.39 -7.27
C ILE A 18 6.15 -5.06 -8.77
N ARG A 19 6.24 -3.78 -9.14
CA ARG A 19 6.28 -3.36 -10.55
C ARG A 19 7.56 -3.79 -11.26
N GLU A 20 8.69 -3.83 -10.56
CA GLU A 20 10.01 -4.18 -11.12
C GLU A 20 10.27 -5.68 -11.10
N ASP A 21 10.06 -6.33 -9.95
CA ASP A 21 10.44 -7.73 -9.73
C ASP A 21 9.34 -8.73 -10.09
N ARG A 22 8.06 -8.31 -10.02
CA ARG A 22 6.89 -9.20 -10.16
C ARG A 22 5.77 -8.55 -10.99
N PRO A 23 6.02 -8.26 -12.28
CA PRO A 23 5.06 -7.57 -13.14
C PRO A 23 3.70 -8.31 -13.23
N GLU A 24 3.66 -9.62 -13.02
CA GLU A 24 2.42 -10.40 -12.93
C GLU A 24 1.51 -9.98 -11.76
N LEU A 25 2.07 -9.44 -10.69
CA LEU A 25 1.33 -8.97 -9.52
C LEU A 25 0.80 -7.55 -9.69
N ARG A 26 1.15 -6.86 -10.78
CA ARG A 26 0.67 -5.52 -11.10
C ARG A 26 -0.85 -5.46 -11.24
N LEU A 27 -1.48 -6.52 -11.76
CA LEU A 27 -2.94 -6.62 -11.86
C LEU A 27 -3.61 -6.50 -10.48
N PHE A 28 -3.02 -7.09 -9.44
CA PHE A 28 -3.54 -6.96 -8.07
C PHE A 28 -3.34 -5.55 -7.51
N LEU A 29 -2.33 -4.80 -7.95
CA LEU A 29 -2.17 -3.40 -7.56
C LEU A 29 -3.32 -2.54 -8.12
N ASP A 30 -3.73 -2.80 -9.35
CA ASP A 30 -4.80 -2.07 -10.02
C ASP A 30 -6.19 -2.43 -9.44
N GLU A 31 -6.33 -3.62 -8.85
CA GLU A 31 -7.54 -4.02 -8.11
C GLU A 31 -7.61 -3.45 -6.68
N ILE A 32 -6.51 -2.94 -6.13
CA ILE A 32 -6.54 -2.30 -4.81
C ILE A 32 -7.21 -0.92 -4.94
N PRO A 33 -8.34 -0.67 -4.25
CA PRO A 33 -8.99 0.62 -4.31
C PRO A 33 -8.06 1.70 -3.77
N VAL A 34 -7.95 2.81 -4.51
CA VAL A 34 -7.20 3.99 -4.05
C VAL A 34 -7.88 4.52 -2.79
N PRO A 35 -7.20 4.53 -1.64
CA PRO A 35 -7.80 5.02 -0.41
C PRO A 35 -8.14 6.51 -0.55
N ILE A 36 -9.37 6.87 -0.19
CA ILE A 36 -9.77 8.27 -0.07
C ILE A 36 -9.06 8.83 1.17
N TYR A 37 -8.20 9.81 0.95
CA TYR A 37 -7.54 10.54 2.03
C TYR A 37 -8.38 11.76 2.37
N ASP A 38 -8.78 11.86 3.62
CA ASP A 38 -9.43 13.05 4.17
C ASP A 38 -8.39 13.81 4.99
N GLU A 39 -8.01 14.99 4.54
CA GLU A 39 -7.02 15.86 5.19
C GLU A 39 -7.36 16.17 6.66
N ASN A 40 -8.64 16.12 7.02
CA ASN A 40 -9.11 16.39 8.38
C ASN A 40 -9.18 15.13 9.26
N ASN A 41 -8.98 13.94 8.68
CA ASN A 41 -9.18 12.66 9.38
C ASN A 41 -7.93 11.76 9.33
N HIS A 42 -6.89 12.18 10.05
CA HIS A 42 -5.63 11.44 10.20
C HIS A 42 -5.80 9.99 10.68
N VAL A 43 -6.78 9.73 11.55
CA VAL A 43 -7.04 8.38 12.09
C VAL A 43 -7.52 7.45 10.97
N THR A 44 -8.45 7.94 10.15
CA THR A 44 -8.95 7.19 8.98
C THR A 44 -7.86 7.01 7.94
N ASN A 45 -7.05 8.05 7.67
CA ASN A 45 -5.93 7.96 6.74
C ASN A 45 -4.89 6.91 7.18
N MET A 46 -4.49 6.91 8.46
CA MET A 46 -3.57 5.90 8.99
C MET A 46 -4.14 4.48 8.88
N LYS A 47 -5.43 4.29 9.16
CA LYS A 47 -6.09 2.98 9.06
C LYS A 47 -6.11 2.50 7.60
N ASN A 48 -6.38 3.40 6.67
CA ASN A 48 -6.38 3.12 5.24
C ASN A 48 -4.97 2.74 4.74
N LEU A 49 -3.94 3.51 5.13
CA LEU A 49 -2.55 3.21 4.80
C LEU A 49 -2.10 1.86 5.34
N LYS A 50 -2.40 1.55 6.61
CA LYS A 50 -2.09 0.24 7.21
C LYS A 50 -2.80 -0.90 6.50
N LYS A 51 -4.07 -0.70 6.12
CA LYS A 51 -4.85 -1.71 5.37
C LYS A 51 -4.23 -1.96 3.99
N GLN A 52 -3.87 -0.91 3.28
CA GLN A 52 -3.21 -1.00 1.97
C GLN A 52 -1.86 -1.72 2.08
N LEU A 53 -1.02 -1.33 3.05
CA LEU A 53 0.26 -1.98 3.30
C LEU A 53 0.09 -3.47 3.63
N LYS A 54 -0.93 -3.83 4.42
CA LYS A 54 -1.24 -5.23 4.73
C LYS A 54 -1.62 -6.01 3.46
N SER A 55 -2.53 -5.49 2.65
CA SER A 55 -2.95 -6.12 1.40
C SER A 55 -1.77 -6.37 0.46
N LEU A 56 -0.86 -5.40 0.31
CA LEU A 56 0.36 -5.55 -0.50
C LEU A 56 1.29 -6.64 0.03
N ASN A 57 1.49 -6.71 1.35
CA ASN A 57 2.29 -7.77 1.96
C ASN A 57 1.64 -9.15 1.84
N ASP A 58 0.32 -9.24 1.95
CA ASP A 58 -0.42 -10.48 1.79
C ASP A 58 -0.30 -11.01 0.35
N ILE A 59 -0.33 -10.11 -0.65
CA ILE A 59 -0.03 -10.45 -2.06
C ILE A 59 1.40 -10.97 -2.17
N LEU A 60 2.40 -10.23 -1.68
CA LEU A 60 3.79 -10.69 -1.75
C LEU A 60 3.98 -12.06 -1.11
N LYS A 61 3.43 -12.29 0.09
CA LYS A 61 3.50 -13.58 0.78
C LYS A 61 2.82 -14.72 0.03
N LYS A 62 1.67 -14.46 -0.58
CA LYS A 62 0.93 -15.50 -1.31
C LYS A 62 1.68 -15.99 -2.55
N TYR A 63 2.50 -15.13 -3.13
CA TYR A 63 3.25 -15.42 -4.36
C TYR A 63 4.76 -15.55 -4.12
N SER A 64 5.21 -15.62 -2.87
CA SER A 64 6.62 -15.81 -2.51
C SER A 64 6.97 -17.26 -2.18
#